data_AF-A0A3S0HNB9-F1
#
_entry.id   AF-A0A3S0HNB9-F1
#
_cell.length_a   1.000
_cell.length_b   1.000
_cell.length_c   1.000
_cell.angle_alpha   90.00
_cell.angle_beta   90.00
_cell.angle_gamma   90.00
#
_symmetry.space_group_name_H-M   'P 1'
#
loop_
_entity.id
_entity.type
_entity.pdbx_description
1 polymer ?
#
loop_
_entity_poly.entity_id
_entity_poly.type
_entity_poly.pdbx_seq_one_letter_code
_entity_poly.pdbx_strand_id
1 'polypeptide(L)'
;MAAAVLGACTTFAQAHQEAAAPEAGVSPLAEKVRAANSRFLDVKAAIAEGYAPIPCASGITGGAMGIHYVNGRYLKDDKIDIARPEAVMYEPMADGTLKLVAVEYITSKGPASLDGQLFNFNSAPNRYGLGEFYELHVWAWKGNPTGTFADMNPKVSCEHAPAPTE
;
A
#
# COMPACT_ATOMS: atom_id res chain seq x y z
N MET A 1 18.38 2.41 76.20
CA MET A 1 17.80 3.20 75.09
C MET A 1 17.86 2.33 73.84
N ALA A 2 16.73 1.76 73.42
CA ALA A 2 16.64 0.95 72.21
C ALA A 2 15.48 1.50 71.38
N ALA A 3 15.78 2.06 70.22
CA ALA A 3 14.80 2.59 69.28
C ALA A 3 14.60 1.55 68.17
N ALA A 4 13.38 1.00 68.07
CA ALA A 4 12.97 0.16 66.96
C ALA A 4 12.49 1.06 65.82
N VAL A 5 13.15 0.98 64.67
CA VAL A 5 12.80 1.74 63.46
C VAL A 5 11.78 0.92 62.67
N LEU A 6 10.56 1.44 62.51
CA LEU A 6 9.54 0.89 61.62
C LEU A 6 9.90 1.21 60.16
N GLY A 7 10.20 0.18 59.38
CA GLY A 7 10.40 0.28 57.94
C GLY A 7 9.06 0.35 57.20
N ALA A 8 8.80 1.47 56.52
CA ALA A 8 7.66 1.62 55.64
C ALA A 8 7.98 1.02 54.25
N CYS A 9 7.28 -0.06 53.88
CA CYS A 9 7.27 -0.56 52.50
C CYS A 9 6.54 0.44 51.61
N THR A 10 7.28 1.20 50.81
CA THR A 10 6.73 2.01 49.72
C THR A 10 6.62 1.12 48.49
N THR A 11 5.39 0.77 48.12
CA THR A 11 5.10 0.11 46.85
C THR A 11 5.23 1.14 45.73
N PHE A 12 6.28 1.02 44.92
CA PHE A 12 6.39 1.78 43.67
C PHE A 12 5.34 1.23 42.69
N ALA A 13 4.30 2.01 42.42
CA ALA A 13 3.41 1.75 41.30
C ALA A 13 4.17 2.02 40.00
N GLN A 14 4.62 0.97 39.32
CA GLN A 14 5.09 1.06 37.94
C GLN A 14 3.88 1.38 37.06
N ALA A 15 3.74 2.65 36.66
CA ALA A 15 2.91 3.01 35.54
C ALA A 15 3.50 2.36 34.29
N HIS A 16 2.88 1.29 33.81
CA HIS A 16 3.11 0.80 32.46
C HIS A 16 2.72 1.93 31.51
N GLN A 17 3.72 2.63 30.96
CA GLN A 17 3.53 3.36 29.72
C GLN A 17 3.30 2.32 28.63
N GLU A 18 2.03 2.02 28.39
CA GLU A 18 1.59 1.41 27.14
C GLU A 18 2.13 2.32 26.03
N ALA A 19 3.16 1.87 25.31
CA ALA A 19 3.62 2.56 24.13
C ALA A 19 2.44 2.57 23.14
N ALA A 20 1.81 3.73 22.97
CA ALA A 20 0.79 3.92 21.97
C ALA A 20 1.37 3.47 20.62
N ALA A 21 0.74 2.49 19.98
CA ALA A 21 1.01 2.18 18.58
C ALA A 21 0.93 3.51 17.80
N PRO A 22 1.86 3.77 16.86
CA PRO A 22 1.76 4.98 16.04
C PRO A 22 0.37 4.97 15.41
N GLU A 23 -0.44 5.97 15.75
CA GLU A 23 -1.63 6.27 14.95
C GLU A 23 -1.17 6.34 13.50
N ALA A 24 -1.99 5.85 12.57
CA ALA A 24 -1.71 5.88 11.13
C ALA A 24 -1.57 7.33 10.66
N GLY A 25 -0.41 7.92 10.95
CA GLY A 25 -0.04 9.27 10.59
C GLY A 25 0.08 9.33 9.09
N VAL A 26 -0.30 10.48 8.54
CA VAL A 26 -0.26 10.71 7.11
C VAL A 26 1.20 10.55 6.64
N SER A 27 1.46 9.56 5.78
CA SER A 27 2.79 9.31 5.25
C SER A 27 3.19 10.44 4.29
N PRO A 28 4.33 11.12 4.50
CA PRO A 28 4.79 12.17 3.60
C PRO A 28 4.93 11.69 2.15
N LEU A 29 5.37 10.45 1.94
CA LEU A 29 5.43 9.86 0.61
C LEU A 29 4.01 9.67 0.03
N ALA A 30 3.05 9.20 0.82
CA ALA A 30 1.67 9.06 0.35
C ALA A 30 1.05 10.41 -0.05
N GLU A 31 1.38 11.51 0.64
CA GLU A 31 0.96 12.86 0.26
C GLU A 31 1.57 13.30 -1.08
N LYS A 32 2.88 13.09 -1.27
CA LYS A 32 3.56 13.40 -2.53
C LYS A 32 3.00 12.57 -3.69
N VAL A 33 2.76 11.28 -3.46
CA VAL A 33 2.12 10.39 -4.44
C VAL A 33 0.72 10.89 -4.79
N ARG A 34 -0.09 11.24 -3.78
CA ARG A 34 -1.44 11.80 -4.00
C ARG A 34 -1.35 13.07 -4.84
N ALA A 35 -0.45 13.99 -4.50
CA ALA A 35 -0.28 15.26 -5.21
C ALA A 35 0.14 15.05 -6.68
N ALA A 36 1.09 14.15 -6.95
CA ALA A 36 1.59 13.88 -8.31
C ALA A 36 0.56 13.16 -9.20
N ASN A 37 -0.35 12.38 -8.61
CA ASN A 37 -1.17 11.40 -9.35
C ASN A 37 -2.69 11.64 -9.26
N SER A 38 -3.14 12.75 -8.67
CA SER A 38 -4.58 13.02 -8.52
C SER A 38 -5.35 13.14 -9.84
N ARG A 39 -4.67 13.30 -10.99
CA ARG A 39 -5.28 13.20 -12.33
C ARG A 39 -5.94 11.83 -12.58
N PHE A 40 -5.46 10.77 -11.94
CA PHE A 40 -6.02 9.42 -12.03
C PHE A 40 -7.26 9.20 -11.16
N LEU A 41 -7.77 10.24 -10.47
CA LEU A 41 -9.10 10.16 -9.87
C LEU A 41 -10.17 9.87 -10.93
N ASP A 42 -9.95 10.32 -12.18
CA ASP A 42 -10.68 9.84 -13.35
C ASP A 42 -9.88 8.72 -14.04
N VAL A 43 -10.44 7.52 -14.05
CA VAL A 43 -9.83 6.35 -14.71
C VAL A 43 -9.56 6.57 -16.20
N LYS A 44 -10.30 7.46 -16.86
CA LYS A 44 -10.05 7.82 -18.26
C LYS A 44 -8.67 8.43 -18.46
N ALA A 45 -8.11 9.14 -17.47
CA ALA A 45 -6.75 9.66 -17.54
C ALA A 45 -5.73 8.52 -17.56
N ALA A 46 -5.92 7.47 -16.75
CA ALA A 46 -5.05 6.30 -16.77
C ALA A 46 -5.13 5.57 -18.12
N ILE A 47 -6.33 5.37 -18.65
CA ILE A 47 -6.51 4.75 -19.97
C ILE A 47 -5.86 5.59 -21.08
N ALA A 48 -6.04 6.92 -21.05
CA ALA A 48 -5.44 7.83 -22.03
C ALA A 48 -3.90 7.85 -21.94
N GLU A 49 -3.32 7.63 -20.76
CA GLU A 49 -1.87 7.50 -20.55
C GLU A 49 -1.33 6.09 -20.87
N GLY A 50 -2.19 5.17 -21.34
CA GLY A 50 -1.80 3.84 -21.80
C GLY A 50 -1.77 2.76 -20.71
N TYR A 51 -2.44 3.00 -19.58
CA TYR A 51 -2.62 1.96 -18.56
C TYR A 51 -3.79 1.03 -18.94
N ALA A 52 -3.61 -0.27 -18.75
CA ALA A 52 -4.62 -1.30 -19.05
C ALA A 52 -4.93 -2.15 -17.81
N PRO A 53 -6.20 -2.54 -17.58
CA PRO A 53 -6.59 -3.28 -16.39
C PRO A 53 -6.13 -4.74 -16.45
N ILE A 54 -5.79 -5.29 -15.28
CA ILE A 54 -5.74 -6.73 -15.01
C ILE A 54 -6.85 -7.12 -14.03
N PRO A 55 -7.22 -8.41 -13.91
CA PRO A 55 -8.24 -8.85 -12.96
C PRO A 55 -7.98 -8.38 -11.53
N CYS A 56 -9.07 -8.09 -10.80
CA CYS A 56 -8.99 -7.63 -9.40
C CYS A 56 -8.32 -8.69 -8.52
N ALA A 57 -7.38 -8.28 -7.67
CA ALA A 57 -6.65 -9.20 -6.81
C ALA A 57 -7.15 -9.14 -5.35
N SER A 58 -7.79 -10.22 -4.89
CA SER A 58 -8.22 -10.39 -3.51
C SER A 58 -7.17 -11.07 -2.64
N GLY A 59 -7.14 -10.70 -1.35
CA GLY A 59 -6.32 -11.37 -0.34
C GLY A 59 -6.97 -12.67 0.15
N ILE A 60 -6.16 -13.69 0.43
CA ILE A 60 -6.63 -15.00 0.91
C ILE A 60 -7.32 -14.87 2.28
N THR A 61 -6.88 -13.92 3.10
CA THR A 61 -7.42 -13.62 4.43
C THR A 61 -8.46 -12.50 4.42
N GLY A 62 -9.01 -12.16 3.25
CA GLY A 62 -9.86 -10.98 3.05
C GLY A 62 -9.07 -9.73 2.64
N GLY A 63 -9.82 -8.67 2.30
CA GLY A 63 -9.26 -7.47 1.66
C GLY A 63 -8.88 -7.68 0.20
N ALA A 64 -8.32 -6.64 -0.40
CA ALA A 64 -7.87 -6.67 -1.78
C ALA A 64 -6.78 -5.64 -2.05
N MET A 65 -6.09 -5.84 -3.15
CA MET A 65 -5.26 -4.80 -3.78
C MET A 65 -6.14 -3.91 -4.68
N GLY A 66 -7.17 -4.49 -5.30
CA GLY A 66 -8.04 -3.83 -6.27
C GLY A 66 -7.69 -4.23 -7.70
N ILE A 67 -8.25 -3.49 -8.66
CA ILE A 67 -7.96 -3.61 -10.09
C ILE A 67 -6.72 -2.77 -10.37
N HIS A 68 -5.63 -3.40 -10.80
CA HIS A 68 -4.45 -2.68 -11.26
C HIS A 68 -4.64 -2.32 -12.72
N TYR A 69 -4.55 -1.02 -13.00
CA TYR A 69 -4.33 -0.51 -14.34
C TYR A 69 -2.83 -0.33 -14.48
N VAL A 70 -2.22 -1.09 -15.40
CA VAL A 70 -0.77 -1.25 -15.52
C VAL A 70 -0.28 -0.59 -16.79
N ASN A 71 0.82 0.16 -16.71
CA ASN A 71 1.48 0.72 -17.88
C ASN A 71 2.66 -0.17 -18.31
N GLY A 72 2.46 -0.93 -19.38
CA GLY A 72 3.50 -1.85 -19.88
C GLY A 72 4.77 -1.16 -20.40
N ARG A 73 4.75 0.15 -20.65
CA ARG A 73 5.95 0.91 -21.00
C ARG A 73 6.80 1.19 -19.76
N TYR A 74 6.18 1.65 -18.67
CA TYR A 74 6.87 1.95 -17.42
C TYR A 74 7.42 0.68 -16.78
N LEU A 75 6.67 -0.43 -16.81
CA LEU A 75 7.19 -1.73 -16.37
C LEU A 75 8.48 -2.19 -17.06
N LYS A 76 8.75 -1.74 -18.29
CA LYS A 76 9.89 -2.20 -19.10
C LYS A 76 11.08 -1.25 -19.05
N ASP A 77 10.94 -0.05 -18.50
CA ASP A 77 12.03 0.93 -18.48
C ASP A 77 12.86 0.92 -17.18
N ASP A 78 12.41 0.17 -16.16
CA ASP A 78 12.98 0.03 -14.82
C ASP A 78 13.16 1.36 -14.06
N LYS A 79 12.42 2.40 -14.43
CA LYS A 79 12.55 3.73 -13.80
C LYS A 79 11.44 3.95 -12.79
N ILE A 80 11.82 4.24 -11.56
CA ILE A 80 10.88 4.69 -10.54
C ILE A 80 10.72 6.22 -10.63
N ASP A 81 9.55 6.67 -11.06
CA ASP A 81 9.14 8.08 -11.12
C ASP A 81 7.82 8.26 -10.37
N ILE A 82 7.82 9.11 -9.34
CA ILE A 82 6.64 9.35 -8.50
C ILE A 82 5.41 9.83 -9.27
N ALA A 83 5.57 10.47 -10.43
CA ALA A 83 4.47 10.93 -11.26
C ALA A 83 4.01 9.90 -12.31
N ARG A 84 4.75 8.80 -12.48
CA ARG A 84 4.52 7.75 -13.48
C ARG A 84 4.66 6.37 -12.83
N PRO A 85 3.75 6.01 -11.90
CA PRO A 85 3.76 4.69 -11.30
C PRO A 85 3.55 3.61 -12.35
N GLU A 86 4.10 2.41 -12.13
CA GLU A 86 3.92 1.27 -13.01
C GLU A 86 2.47 0.76 -13.01
N ALA A 87 1.77 0.90 -11.88
CA ALA A 87 0.33 0.68 -11.81
C ALA A 87 -0.41 1.72 -10.96
N VAL A 88 -1.66 1.95 -11.33
CA VAL A 88 -2.63 2.71 -10.54
C VAL A 88 -3.79 1.78 -10.19
N MET A 89 -4.30 1.90 -8.96
CA MET A 89 -5.14 0.86 -8.38
C MET A 89 -6.52 1.41 -8.06
N TYR A 90 -7.55 0.73 -8.55
CA TYR A 90 -8.94 1.11 -8.35
C TYR A 90 -9.73 0.05 -7.59
N GLU A 91 -10.61 0.51 -6.71
CA GLU A 91 -11.66 -0.30 -6.13
C GLU A 91 -12.92 -0.21 -6.99
N PRO A 92 -13.50 -1.35 -7.42
CA PRO A 92 -14.78 -1.36 -8.09
C PRO A 92 -15.92 -1.09 -7.11
N MET A 93 -16.78 -0.14 -7.47
CA MET A 93 -17.92 0.28 -6.66
C MET A 93 -19.22 -0.36 -7.14
N ALA A 94 -20.23 -0.43 -6.28
CA ALA A 94 -21.52 -1.04 -6.56
C ALA A 94 -22.30 -0.39 -7.73
N ASP A 95 -22.04 0.89 -8.00
CA ASP A 95 -22.62 1.65 -9.12
C ASP A 95 -21.85 1.49 -10.44
N GLY A 96 -20.85 0.61 -10.47
CA GLY A 96 -19.98 0.36 -11.61
C GLY A 96 -18.87 1.40 -11.80
N THR A 97 -18.76 2.40 -10.92
CA THR A 97 -17.64 3.34 -10.94
C THR A 97 -16.37 2.71 -10.36
N LEU A 98 -15.23 3.32 -10.69
CA LEU A 98 -13.92 2.94 -10.18
C LEU A 98 -13.38 4.04 -9.28
N LYS A 99 -13.05 3.70 -8.04
CA LYS A 99 -12.47 4.64 -7.08
C LYS A 99 -10.98 4.43 -6.96
N LEU A 100 -10.17 5.46 -7.23
CA LEU A 100 -8.73 5.39 -7.01
C LEU A 100 -8.42 5.17 -5.52
N VAL A 101 -7.61 4.16 -5.21
CA VAL A 101 -7.27 3.79 -3.83
C VAL A 101 -5.77 3.87 -3.53
N ALA A 102 -4.93 3.55 -4.51
CA ALA A 102 -3.48 3.46 -4.37
C ALA A 102 -2.75 3.58 -5.73
N VAL A 103 -1.43 3.64 -5.67
CA VAL A 103 -0.54 3.34 -6.80
C VAL A 103 0.46 2.26 -6.38
N GLU A 104 1.10 1.66 -7.37
CA GLU A 104 2.17 0.70 -7.18
C GLU A 104 3.36 1.05 -8.08
N TYR A 105 4.55 0.99 -7.49
CA TYR A 105 5.82 1.14 -8.20
C TYR A 105 6.48 -0.22 -8.33
N ILE A 106 7.01 -0.55 -9.51
CA ILE A 106 7.58 -1.87 -9.80
C ILE A 106 8.89 -1.69 -10.58
N THR A 107 9.92 -2.44 -10.21
CA THR A 107 11.16 -2.51 -10.98
C THR A 107 11.82 -3.87 -10.86
N SER A 108 12.49 -4.31 -11.93
CA SER A 108 13.31 -5.54 -11.90
C SER A 108 14.68 -5.31 -11.27
N LYS A 109 15.06 -4.06 -11.02
CA LYS A 109 16.37 -3.69 -10.45
C LYS A 109 16.25 -3.40 -8.97
N GLY A 110 17.19 -3.92 -8.18
CA GLY A 110 17.24 -3.53 -6.79
C GLY A 110 18.57 -3.77 -6.09
N PRO A 111 18.61 -3.49 -4.77
CA PRO A 111 17.47 -3.05 -3.95
C PRO A 111 16.91 -1.69 -4.38
N ALA A 112 15.59 -1.51 -4.28
CA ALA A 112 14.88 -0.30 -4.71
C ALA A 112 14.25 0.46 -3.53
N SER A 113 14.13 1.77 -3.70
CA SER A 113 13.44 2.64 -2.75
C SER A 113 12.90 3.90 -3.42
N LEU A 114 11.88 4.52 -2.82
CA LEU A 114 11.32 5.80 -3.22
C LEU A 114 11.20 6.69 -1.98
N ASP A 115 11.85 7.86 -1.98
CA ASP A 115 11.91 8.76 -0.82
C ASP A 115 12.32 8.05 0.49
N GLY A 116 13.23 7.08 0.39
CA GLY A 116 13.72 6.29 1.53
C GLY A 116 12.80 5.14 1.96
N GLN A 117 11.60 5.01 1.40
CA GLN A 117 10.75 3.84 1.59
C GLN A 117 11.27 2.68 0.74
N LEU A 118 11.66 1.58 1.39
CA LEU A 118 12.11 0.36 0.72
C LEU A 118 10.95 -0.36 0.01
N PHE A 119 11.29 -1.02 -1.09
CA PHE A 119 10.38 -1.86 -1.85
C PHE A 119 10.42 -3.31 -1.32
N ASN A 120 9.27 -3.98 -1.37
CA ASN A 120 9.15 -5.41 -1.08
C ASN A 120 9.79 -6.21 -2.22
N PHE A 121 10.55 -7.26 -1.89
CA PHE A 121 11.14 -8.15 -2.88
C PHE A 121 10.23 -9.35 -3.15
N ASN A 122 9.92 -9.57 -4.42
CA ASN A 122 9.21 -10.74 -4.91
C ASN A 122 10.18 -11.64 -5.69
N SER A 123 10.44 -12.84 -5.18
CA SER A 123 11.35 -13.80 -5.83
C SER A 123 10.72 -14.47 -7.06
N ALA A 124 11.55 -15.13 -7.87
CA ALA A 124 11.10 -16.06 -8.89
C ALA A 124 11.26 -17.52 -8.42
N PRO A 125 10.30 -18.42 -8.74
CA PRO A 125 9.03 -18.15 -9.40
C PRO A 125 8.02 -17.45 -8.48
N ASN A 126 7.17 -16.58 -9.04
CA ASN A 126 6.05 -15.95 -8.34
C ASN A 126 4.71 -16.26 -9.01
N ARG A 127 3.62 -15.95 -8.30
CA ARG A 127 2.23 -16.18 -8.76
C ARG A 127 1.87 -15.44 -10.05
N TYR A 128 2.66 -14.44 -10.44
CA TYR A 128 2.43 -13.63 -11.63
C TYR A 128 3.14 -14.18 -12.87
N GLY A 129 3.99 -15.20 -12.72
CA GLY A 129 4.79 -15.74 -13.81
C GLY A 129 5.88 -14.78 -14.30
N LEU A 130 6.23 -13.77 -13.50
CA LEU A 130 7.27 -12.80 -13.80
C LEU A 130 8.63 -13.29 -13.27
N GLY A 131 9.72 -12.66 -13.74
CA GLY A 131 11.01 -12.74 -13.07
C GLY A 131 10.95 -12.19 -11.64
N GLU A 132 12.09 -12.13 -10.95
CA GLU A 132 12.16 -11.45 -9.66
C GLU A 132 12.00 -9.93 -9.83
N PHE A 133 11.37 -9.27 -8.87
CA PHE A 133 11.14 -7.82 -8.92
C PHE A 133 10.96 -7.23 -7.53
N TYR A 134 10.98 -5.90 -7.49
CA TYR A 134 10.72 -5.09 -6.30
C TYR A 134 9.45 -4.29 -6.51
N GLU A 135 8.56 -4.26 -5.52
CA GLU A 135 7.31 -3.49 -5.58
C GLU A 135 7.11 -2.60 -4.36
N LEU A 136 6.39 -1.49 -4.55
CA LEU A 136 5.93 -0.65 -3.45
C LEU A 136 4.50 -0.19 -3.71
N HIS A 137 3.58 -0.75 -2.94
CA HIS A 137 2.23 -0.23 -2.78
C HIS A 137 2.26 1.09 -2.01
N VAL A 138 1.51 2.09 -2.46
CA VAL A 138 1.30 3.33 -1.71
C VAL A 138 -0.20 3.63 -1.64
N TRP A 139 -0.80 3.37 -0.48
CA TRP A 139 -2.22 3.62 -0.17
C TRP A 139 -2.52 5.11 0.01
N ALA A 140 -2.38 5.86 -1.08
CA ALA A 140 -2.42 7.31 -1.07
C ALA A 140 -3.83 7.89 -1.03
N TRP A 141 -4.92 7.16 -1.33
CA TRP A 141 -6.30 7.69 -1.27
C TRP A 141 -7.18 6.98 -0.25
N LYS A 142 -7.02 5.66 -0.07
CA LYS A 142 -7.78 4.87 0.89
C LYS A 142 -6.87 4.39 2.01
N GLY A 143 -7.03 4.99 3.20
CA GLY A 143 -6.22 4.66 4.36
C GLY A 143 -6.23 3.16 4.67
N ASN A 144 -5.07 2.63 5.02
CA ASN A 144 -4.86 1.21 5.25
C ASN A 144 -4.50 0.94 6.73
N PRO A 145 -5.35 0.25 7.51
CA PRO A 145 -5.06 -0.03 8.91
C PRO A 145 -3.89 -1.00 9.12
N THR A 146 -3.46 -1.74 8.09
CA THR A 146 -2.29 -2.62 8.15
C THR A 146 -0.99 -1.91 7.74
N GLY A 147 -1.08 -0.63 7.32
CA GLY A 147 0.06 0.21 6.96
C GLY A 147 -0.05 0.81 5.57
N THR A 148 0.45 2.03 5.42
CA THR A 148 0.37 2.81 4.16
C THR A 148 1.08 2.14 2.97
N PHE A 149 1.98 1.19 3.24
CA PHE A 149 2.77 0.48 2.23
C PHE A 149 2.58 -1.04 2.25
N ALA A 150 1.58 -1.56 2.98
CA ALA A 150 1.27 -2.98 2.98
C ALA A 150 0.72 -3.43 1.61
N ASP A 151 0.99 -4.66 1.16
CA ASP A 151 0.52 -5.09 -0.17
C ASP A 151 -1.01 -5.19 -0.26
N MET A 152 -1.68 -5.53 0.85
CA MET A 152 -3.12 -5.69 0.92
C MET A 152 -3.77 -4.63 1.81
N ASN A 153 -4.99 -4.21 1.47
CA ASN A 153 -5.81 -3.37 2.33
C ASN A 153 -7.12 -4.07 2.70
N PRO A 154 -7.37 -4.37 3.99
CA PRO A 154 -8.60 -5.04 4.44
C PRO A 154 -9.85 -4.20 4.23
N LYS A 155 -9.72 -2.90 3.95
CA LYS A 155 -10.86 -2.02 3.65
C LYS A 155 -11.25 -2.05 2.18
N VAL A 156 -10.45 -2.63 1.28
CA VAL A 156 -10.72 -2.69 -0.17
C VAL A 156 -11.41 -4.02 -0.53
N SER A 157 -12.38 -3.96 -1.45
CA SER A 157 -13.09 -5.15 -1.94
C SER A 157 -13.01 -5.30 -3.47
N CYS A 158 -13.04 -6.54 -3.94
CA CYS A 158 -13.22 -6.91 -5.35
C CYS A 158 -14.64 -7.39 -5.66
N GLU A 159 -15.59 -7.29 -4.72
CA GLU A 159 -16.95 -7.83 -4.84
C GLU A 159 -17.70 -7.34 -6.09
N HIS A 160 -17.44 -6.10 -6.52
CA HIS A 160 -18.08 -5.50 -7.68
C HIS A 160 -17.17 -5.49 -8.92
N ALA A 161 -16.07 -6.24 -8.89
CA ALA A 161 -15.21 -6.38 -10.06
C ALA A 161 -15.98 -7.09 -11.19
N PRO A 162 -15.81 -6.67 -12.45
CA PRO A 162 -16.33 -7.41 -13.59
C PRO A 162 -15.80 -8.85 -13.55
N ALA A 163 -16.65 -9.82 -13.90
CA ALA A 163 -16.20 -11.19 -14.08
C ALA A 163 -15.07 -11.22 -15.14
N PRO A 164 -14.04 -12.07 -14.98
CA PRO A 164 -13.04 -12.27 -16.01
C PRO A 164 -13.74 -12.64 -17.32
N THR A 165 -13.50 -11.88 -18.38
CA THR A 165 -13.96 -12.24 -19.72
C THR A 165 -13.13 -13.42 -20.21
N GLU A 166 -13.79 -14.53 -20.55
CA GLU A 166 -13.17 -15.73 -21.18
C GLU A 166 -12.54 -15.43 -22.53
#